data_AF-A0A2R6LKV1-F1
#
_entry.id   AF-A0A2R6LKV1-F1
#
_cell.length_a   1.000
_cell.length_b   1.000
_cell.length_c   1.000
_cell.angle_alpha   90.00
_cell.angle_beta   90.00
_cell.angle_gamma   90.00
#
_symmetry.space_group_name_H-M   'P 1'
#
loop_
_entity.id
_entity.type
_entity.pdbx_description
1 polymer ?
#
loop_
_entity_poly.entity_id
_entity_poly.type
_entity_poly.pdbx_seq_one_letter_code
_entity_poly.pdbx_strand_id
1 'polypeptide(L)'
;VVGIDLRSVDLRRVQNTRATQGVFGTLFDHGTVEVEVAGGADLRFADVYDPNDVRRLVEGLAGGSARSVPGTTEQWRAVRDELRAIRRNLERQPK
;
A
#
# COMPACT_ATOMS: atom_id res chain seq x y z
N VAL A 1 -8.31 -19.42 -14.16
CA VAL A 1 -8.64 -18.55 -13.02
C VAL A 1 -7.50 -17.56 -12.93
N VAL A 2 -7.75 -16.28 -13.18
CA VAL A 2 -6.78 -15.25 -12.81
C VAL A 2 -6.86 -15.15 -11.29
N GLY A 3 -5.78 -15.50 -10.60
CA GLY A 3 -5.70 -15.41 -9.15
C GLY A 3 -5.45 -13.96 -8.74
N ILE A 4 -6.21 -13.46 -7.78
CA ILE A 4 -5.86 -12.23 -7.07
C ILE A 4 -5.11 -12.66 -5.82
N ASP A 5 -3.83 -12.33 -5.72
CA ASP A 5 -3.08 -12.49 -4.48
C ASP A 5 -3.35 -11.29 -3.57
N LEU A 6 -4.00 -11.53 -2.43
CA LEU A 6 -4.25 -10.52 -1.41
C LEU A 6 -3.40 -10.86 -0.19
N ARG A 7 -2.40 -10.02 0.07
CA ARG A 7 -1.59 -10.10 1.29
C ARG A 7 -2.03 -8.99 2.25
N SER A 8 -2.46 -9.39 3.45
CA SER A 8 -2.78 -8.48 4.55
C SER A 8 -1.87 -8.80 5.73
N VAL A 9 -1.35 -7.74 6.37
CA VAL A 9 -0.41 -7.84 7.49
C VAL A 9 -0.99 -7.05 8.66
N ASP A 10 -0.97 -7.67 9.84
CA ASP A 10 -1.27 -6.97 11.10
C ASP A 10 -0.19 -5.93 11.38
N LEU A 11 -0.58 -4.69 11.62
CA LEU A 11 0.33 -3.57 11.94
C LEU A 11 1.25 -3.89 13.11
N ARG A 12 0.84 -4.73 14.06
CA ARG A 12 1.69 -5.17 15.18
C ARG A 12 2.89 -6.02 14.77
N ARG A 13 2.87 -6.58 13.55
CA ARG A 13 3.98 -7.34 12.97
C ARG A 13 4.92 -6.44 12.15
N VAL A 14 4.57 -5.17 11.93
CA VAL A 14 5.47 -4.23 11.24
C VAL A 14 6.62 -3.90 12.18
N GLN A 15 7.84 -4.15 11.72
CA GLN A 15 9.06 -3.88 12.51
C GLN A 15 9.71 -2.58 12.08
N ASN A 16 9.85 -2.40 10.77
CA ASN A 16 10.47 -1.22 10.17
C ASN A 16 9.69 -0.81 8.93
N THR A 17 9.80 0.47 8.56
CA THR A 17 9.30 0.96 7.28
C THR A 17 10.34 1.91 6.68
N ARG A 18 10.67 1.69 5.40
CA ARG A 18 11.66 2.47 4.67
C ARG A 18 10.99 3.12 3.47
N ALA A 19 11.28 4.39 3.25
CA ALA A 19 10.91 5.11 2.04
C ALA A 19 12.17 5.45 1.24
N THR A 20 12.13 5.22 -0.07
CA THR A 20 13.19 5.63 -0.99
C THR A 20 12.58 6.45 -2.12
N GLN A 21 13.06 7.68 -2.29
CA GLN A 21 12.69 8.58 -3.39
C GLN A 21 13.87 8.65 -4.37
N GLY A 22 13.65 8.37 -5.66
CA GLY A 22 14.71 8.41 -6.66
C GLY A 22 15.21 9.83 -6.92
N VAL A 23 16.46 9.99 -7.36
CA VAL A 23 17.11 11.31 -7.58
C VAL A 23 16.48 12.10 -8.75
N PHE A 24 15.72 11.46 -9.64
CA PHE A 24 14.87 12.13 -10.64
C PHE A 24 13.48 12.57 -10.08
N GLY A 25 13.18 12.21 -8.83
CA GLY A 25 11.90 12.37 -8.15
C GLY A 25 11.71 13.71 -7.43
N THR A 26 12.48 14.74 -7.74
CA THR A 26 12.18 16.13 -7.35
C THR A 26 11.23 16.83 -8.33
N LEU A 27 10.99 16.24 -9.51
CA LEU A 27 9.98 16.71 -10.47
C LEU A 27 8.66 15.93 -10.38
N PHE A 28 8.70 14.74 -9.78
CA PHE A 28 7.54 13.86 -9.59
C PHE A 28 7.71 13.20 -8.22
N ASP A 29 6.85 13.52 -7.26
CA ASP A 29 6.92 13.08 -5.84
C ASP A 29 6.65 11.57 -5.64
N HIS A 30 7.14 10.71 -6.54
CA HIS A 30 6.92 9.27 -6.50
C HIS A 30 8.17 8.53 -6.03
N GLY A 31 7.95 7.44 -5.28
CA GLY A 31 9.02 6.54 -4.86
C GLY A 31 8.52 5.20 -4.38
N THR A 32 9.34 4.52 -3.58
CA THR A 32 9.05 3.19 -3.05
C THR A 32 8.92 3.22 -1.54
N VAL A 33 7.94 2.48 -1.01
CA VAL A 33 7.80 2.16 0.41
C VAL A 33 8.00 0.66 0.62
N GLU A 34 8.92 0.31 1.50
CA GLU A 34 9.16 -1.06 1.95
C GLU A 34 8.75 -1.20 3.42
N VAL A 35 7.97 -2.23 3.73
CA VAL A 35 7.47 -2.54 5.08
C VAL A 35 8.01 -3.91 5.47
N GLU A 36 8.87 -3.93 6.48
CA GLU A 36 9.45 -5.16 7.02
C GLU A 36 8.48 -5.80 8.01
N VAL A 37 8.23 -7.09 7.84
CA VAL A 37 7.19 -7.82 8.58
C VAL A 37 7.80 -8.98 9.37
N ALA A 38 7.56 -8.98 10.68
CA ALA A 38 7.98 -10.04 11.57
C ALA A 38 7.42 -11.40 11.11
N GLY A 39 8.32 -12.35 10.84
CA GLY A 39 7.97 -13.74 10.53
C GLY A 39 7.29 -13.94 9.16
N GLY A 40 7.45 -13.01 8.23
CA GLY A 40 6.89 -13.09 6.88
C GLY A 40 7.75 -12.39 5.85
N ALA A 41 7.35 -12.50 4.58
CA ALA A 41 7.97 -11.74 3.51
C ALA A 41 7.48 -10.29 3.53
N ASP A 42 8.42 -9.37 3.35
CA ASP A 42 8.20 -7.93 3.31
C ASP A 42 7.16 -7.50 2.26
N LEU A 43 6.60 -6.31 2.47
CA LEU A 43 5.75 -5.65 1.50
C LEU A 43 6.53 -4.54 0.80
N ARG A 44 6.41 -4.46 -0.52
CA ARG A 44 7.04 -3.41 -1.32
C ARG A 44 6.00 -2.75 -2.21
N PHE A 45 5.87 -1.44 -2.07
CA PHE A 45 4.97 -0.60 -2.86
C PHE A 45 5.82 0.35 -3.70
N ALA A 46 5.78 0.20 -5.02
CA ALA A 46 6.42 1.13 -5.96
C ALA A 46 5.43 2.21 -6.44
N ASP A 47 5.96 3.25 -7.08
CA ASP A 47 5.20 4.38 -7.66
C ASP A 47 4.26 5.10 -6.66
N VAL A 48 4.63 5.06 -5.39
CA VAL A 48 3.88 5.70 -4.30
C VAL A 48 4.13 7.20 -4.33
N TYR A 49 3.06 7.98 -4.46
CA TYR A 49 3.10 9.43 -4.27
C TYR A 49 3.40 9.76 -2.80
N ASP A 50 4.34 10.68 -2.58
CA ASP A 50 4.95 11.02 -1.30
C ASP A 50 5.22 9.77 -0.42
N PRO A 51 6.25 8.97 -0.73
CA PRO A 51 6.54 7.75 0.01
C PRO A 51 6.92 8.04 1.48
N ASN A 52 7.35 9.27 1.80
CA ASN A 52 7.69 9.67 3.17
C ASN A 52 6.44 9.89 4.03
N ASP A 53 5.39 10.48 3.48
CA ASP A 53 4.09 10.59 4.14
C ASP A 53 3.50 9.21 4.46
N VAL A 54 3.56 8.28 3.49
CA VAL A 54 3.09 6.91 3.69
C VAL A 54 3.92 6.19 4.77
N ARG A 55 5.25 6.31 4.76
CA ARG A 55 6.12 5.76 5.81
C ARG A 55 5.73 6.28 7.19
N ARG A 56 5.60 7.61 7.35
CA ARG A 56 5.22 8.23 8.63
C ARG A 56 3.85 7.74 9.12
N LEU A 57 2.90 7.57 8.20
CA LEU A 57 1.57 7.03 8.53
C LEU A 57 1.67 5.59 9.07
N VAL A 58 2.41 4.71 8.39
CA VAL A 58 2.59 3.32 8.80
C VAL A 58 3.29 3.23 10.16
N GLU A 59 4.39 3.96 10.36
CA GLU A 59 5.11 4.02 11.64
C GLU A 59 4.20 4.49 12.78
N GLY A 60 3.41 5.54 12.55
CA GLY A 60 2.48 6.06 13.55
C GLY A 60 1.40 5.04 13.95
N LEU A 61 0.87 4.30 12.97
CA LEU A 61 -0.13 3.26 13.19
C LEU A 61 0.46 2.01 13.88
N ALA A 62 1.65 1.58 13.47
CA ALA A 62 2.36 0.44 14.09
C ALA A 62 2.75 0.75 15.54
N GLY A 63 3.12 2.00 15.85
CA GLY A 63 3.44 2.48 17.19
C GLY A 63 2.25 2.64 18.14
N GLY A 64 1.05 2.18 17.76
CA GLY A 64 -0.12 2.17 18.63
C GLY A 64 -0.82 3.52 18.78
N SER A 65 -0.56 4.50 17.89
CA SER A 65 -1.49 5.63 17.78
C SER A 65 -2.83 5.09 17.32
N ALA A 66 -3.80 5.01 18.23
CA ALA A 66 -5.18 4.64 17.93
C ALA A 66 -5.79 5.70 17.00
N ARG A 67 -5.52 5.58 15.70
CA ARG A 67 -6.16 6.36 14.65
C ARG A 67 -7.21 5.50 13.98
N SER A 68 -8.31 6.14 13.64
CA SER A 68 -9.29 5.60 12.71
C SER A 68 -8.61 5.09 11.44
N VAL A 69 -9.25 4.14 10.76
CA VAL A 69 -8.81 3.68 9.44
C VAL A 69 -8.49 4.91 8.58
N PRO A 70 -7.29 5.00 7.99
CA PRO A 70 -6.88 6.19 7.26
C PRO A 70 -7.77 6.41 6.03
N GLY A 71 -7.97 7.68 5.67
CA GLY A 71 -8.83 8.09 4.56
C GLY A 71 -10.32 8.15 4.90
N THR A 72 -11.12 8.59 3.94
CA THR A 72 -12.57 8.72 4.06
C THR A 72 -13.29 7.49 3.53
N THR A 73 -14.56 7.31 3.90
CA THR A 73 -15.38 6.23 3.35
C THR A 73 -15.52 6.35 1.83
N GLU A 74 -15.57 7.57 1.29
CA GLU A 74 -15.61 7.86 -0.15
C GLU A 74 -14.34 7.36 -0.85
N GLN A 75 -13.17 7.61 -0.28
CA GLN A 75 -11.90 7.10 -0.81
C GLN A 75 -11.87 5.57 -0.83
N TRP A 76 -12.32 4.91 0.24
CA TRP A 76 -12.39 3.45 0.28
C TRP A 76 -13.41 2.85 -0.69
N ARG A 77 -14.54 3.53 -0.92
CA ARG A 77 -15.49 3.13 -1.97
C ARG A 77 -14.83 3.23 -3.36
N ALA A 78 -14.08 4.30 -3.63
CA ALA A 78 -13.36 4.46 -4.89
C ALA A 78 -12.34 3.32 -5.11
N VAL A 79 -11.53 2.99 -4.10
CA VAL A 79 -10.58 1.85 -4.17
C VAL A 79 -11.31 0.53 -4.46
N ARG A 80 -12.40 0.24 -3.75
CA ARG A 80 -13.20 -0.97 -3.95
C ARG A 80 -13.77 -1.05 -5.38
N ASP A 81 -14.28 0.07 -5.88
CA ASP A 81 -14.92 0.12 -7.19
C ASP A 81 -13.90 -0.05 -8.32
N GLU A 82 -12.69 0.50 -8.16
CA GLU A 82 -11.56 0.28 -9.06
C GLU A 82 -11.09 -1.19 -9.07
N LEU A 83 -10.90 -1.80 -7.89
CA LEU A 83 -10.52 -3.22 -7.79
C LEU A 83 -11.57 -4.13 -8.44
N ARG A 84 -12.86 -3.80 -8.29
CA ARG A 84 -13.95 -4.51 -8.98
C ARG A 84 -13.89 -4.31 -10.50
N ALA A 85 -13.49 -3.14 -10.98
CA ALA A 85 -13.31 -2.88 -12.40
C ALA A 85 -12.14 -3.70 -12.97
N ILE A 86 -10.99 -3.70 -12.30
CA ILE A 86 -9.82 -4.53 -12.65
C ILE A 86 -10.23 -6.00 -12.71
N ARG A 87 -10.92 -6.51 -11.69
CA ARG A 87 -11.41 -7.89 -11.66
C ARG A 87 -12.28 -8.22 -12.87
N ARG A 88 -13.29 -7.38 -13.18
CA ARG A 88 -14.16 -7.59 -14.35
C ARG A 88 -13.39 -7.55 -15.67
N ASN A 89 -12.32 -6.77 -15.77
CA ASN A 89 -11.49 -6.72 -16.98
C ASN A 89 -10.69 -8.01 -17.14
N LEU A 90 -10.06 -8.50 -16.06
CA LEU A 90 -9.31 -9.76 -16.06
C LEU A 90 -10.21 -10.97 -16.35
N GLU A 91 -11.44 -10.98 -15.82
CA GLU A 91 -12.41 -12.05 -16.08
C GLU A 91 -12.92 -12.06 -17.53
N ARG A 92 -12.84 -10.93 -18.25
CA ARG A 92 -13.27 -10.80 -19.65
C ARG A 92 -12.17 -11.10 -20.67
N GLN A 93 -10.92 -11.19 -20.26
CA GLN A 93 -9.84 -11.53 -21.19
C GLN A 93 -9.89 -13.03 -21.53
N PRO A 94 -9.90 -13.41 -22.83
CA PRO A 94 -9.77 -14.80 -23.22
C PRO A 94 -8.41 -15.36 -22.76
N LYS A 95 -8.40 -16.66 -22.41
CA LYS A 95 -7.20 -17.38 -21.97
C LYS A 95 -6.09 -17.39 -23.02
#